data_AF-A0A945GLV7-F1
#
_entry.id   AF-A0A945GLV7-F1
#
_cell.length_a   1.000
_cell.length_b   1.000
_cell.length_c   1.000
_cell.angle_alpha   90.00
_cell.angle_beta   90.00
_cell.angle_gamma   90.00
#
_symmetry.space_group_name_H-M   'P 1'
#
loop_
_entity.id
_entity.type
_entity.pdbx_description
1 polymer ?
#
loop_
_entity_poly.entity_id
_entity_poly.type
_entity_poly.pdbx_seq_one_letter_code
_entity_poly.pdbx_strand_id
1 'polypeptide(L)'
;MSRFSQILLSFLTPILLCTSVVYAQDTAADEATGNSWIQERIGKLDGLFGDTVELMAGILFADFGTGMPVIVAVLLLGGIYYSFYFGWLSLRGLKHSIDIIRGCYDDPDDPGEISHFKALTSALSATIGLGNIASVAVAMGTGGPGALFWMVLTAFFGMASKLASCTLAVMYREIHPDGRVSGGPMYYLEKGLGAKGLRPLGRTLAVLFALL
;
A
#
# COMPACT_ATOMS: atom_id res chain seq x y z
N MET A 1 14.47 -43.25 -2.78
CA MET A 1 13.69 -42.06 -3.20
C MET A 1 14.37 -40.84 -2.62
N SER A 2 15.00 -40.04 -3.47
CA SER A 2 16.03 -39.06 -3.10
C SER A 2 15.43 -37.78 -2.52
N ARG A 3 16.17 -37.15 -1.59
CA ARG A 3 15.85 -35.86 -0.96
C ARG A 3 15.54 -34.73 -1.96
N PHE A 4 15.95 -34.89 -3.21
CA PHE A 4 15.65 -33.99 -4.32
C PHE A 4 14.15 -33.96 -4.71
N SER A 5 13.45 -35.09 -4.58
CA SER A 5 11.99 -35.17 -4.85
C SER A 5 11.16 -34.57 -3.72
N GLN A 6 11.62 -34.66 -2.47
CA GLN A 6 10.99 -33.99 -1.33
C GLN A 6 11.14 -32.46 -1.39
N ILE A 7 12.27 -31.97 -1.89
CA ILE A 7 12.51 -30.54 -2.11
C ILE A 7 11.56 -30.00 -3.20
N LEU A 8 11.36 -30.74 -4.30
CA LEU A 8 10.43 -30.34 -5.36
C LEU A 8 8.96 -30.33 -4.90
N LEU A 9 8.56 -31.31 -4.07
CA LEU A 9 7.23 -31.37 -3.45
C LEU A 9 7.01 -30.25 -2.42
N SER A 10 8.05 -29.81 -1.71
CA SER A 10 7.97 -28.68 -0.77
C SER A 10 7.90 -27.28 -1.42
N PHE A 11 8.22 -27.17 -2.72
CA PHE A 11 7.99 -25.94 -3.50
C PHE A 11 6.55 -25.84 -4.02
N LEU A 12 5.85 -26.97 -4.18
CA LEU A 12 4.46 -27.03 -4.66
C LEU A 12 3.41 -26.96 -3.55
N THR A 13 3.73 -27.40 -2.33
CA THR A 13 2.80 -27.37 -1.18
C THR A 13 2.36 -25.98 -0.70
N PRO A 14 3.19 -24.91 -0.69
CA PRO A 14 2.70 -23.58 -0.35
C PRO A 14 1.83 -22.96 -1.46
N ILE A 15 2.04 -23.36 -2.73
CA ILE A 15 1.20 -22.95 -3.86
C ILE A 15 -0.18 -23.66 -3.80
N LEU A 16 -0.21 -24.92 -3.37
CA LEU A 16 -1.44 -25.70 -3.15
C LEU A 16 -2.22 -25.27 -1.88
N LEU A 17 -1.55 -24.81 -0.82
CA LEU A 17 -2.22 -24.29 0.37
C LEU A 17 -2.74 -22.87 0.18
N CYS A 18 -2.01 -22.00 -0.53
CA CYS A 18 -2.53 -20.68 -0.92
C CYS A 18 -3.74 -20.77 -1.84
N THR A 19 -3.77 -21.72 -2.78
CA THR A 19 -4.97 -21.94 -3.61
C THR A 19 -6.15 -22.42 -2.78
N SER A 20 -5.95 -23.21 -1.72
CA SER A 20 -7.05 -23.63 -0.83
C SER A 20 -7.58 -22.53 0.09
N VAL A 21 -6.74 -21.58 0.53
CA VAL A 21 -7.15 -20.42 1.35
C VAL A 21 -7.81 -19.34 0.47
N VAL A 22 -7.35 -19.18 -0.78
CA VAL A 22 -8.02 -18.35 -1.78
C VAL A 22 -9.37 -18.98 -2.18
N TYR A 23 -9.44 -20.30 -2.42
CA TYR A 23 -10.71 -21.00 -2.65
C TYR A 23 -11.67 -20.89 -1.46
N ALA A 24 -11.15 -20.91 -0.23
CA ALA A 24 -11.97 -20.76 0.97
C ALA A 24 -12.62 -19.37 1.09
N GLN A 25 -11.94 -18.30 0.62
CA GLN A 25 -12.53 -16.97 0.52
C GLN A 25 -13.54 -16.87 -0.63
N ASP A 26 -13.31 -17.53 -1.77
CA ASP A 26 -14.29 -17.60 -2.86
C ASP A 26 -15.55 -18.38 -2.46
N THR A 27 -15.43 -19.45 -1.66
CA THR A 27 -16.59 -20.24 -1.21
C THR A 27 -17.52 -19.51 -0.23
N ALA A 28 -17.11 -18.40 0.38
CA ALA A 28 -18.00 -17.57 1.19
C ALA A 28 -18.79 -16.55 0.35
N ALA A 29 -18.41 -16.33 -0.92
CA ALA A 29 -19.11 -15.45 -1.85
C ALA A 29 -20.06 -16.20 -2.80
N ASP A 30 -20.00 -17.55 -2.84
CA ASP A 30 -20.73 -18.36 -3.82
C ASP A 30 -22.14 -18.82 -3.37
N GLU A 31 -22.63 -18.36 -2.21
CA GLU A 31 -24.04 -18.53 -1.81
C GLU A 31 -24.93 -17.35 -2.25
N ALA A 32 -24.71 -16.83 -3.45
CA ALA A 32 -25.66 -15.95 -4.13
C ALA A 32 -26.15 -16.60 -5.43
N THR A 33 -26.85 -17.72 -5.30
CA THR A 33 -27.62 -18.29 -6.42
C THR A 33 -28.76 -17.35 -6.77
N GLY A 34 -28.62 -16.59 -7.86
CA GLY A 34 -29.71 -15.82 -8.43
C GLY A 34 -29.30 -14.89 -9.56
N ASN A 35 -29.22 -15.45 -10.78
CA ASN A 35 -29.34 -14.83 -12.12
C ASN A 35 -28.09 -14.94 -13.02
N SER A 36 -28.18 -15.80 -14.05
CA SER A 36 -27.17 -16.07 -15.08
C SER A 36 -26.60 -14.82 -15.77
N TRP A 37 -27.38 -13.75 -15.93
CA TRP A 37 -26.92 -12.50 -16.55
C TRP A 37 -26.01 -11.66 -15.64
N ILE A 38 -26.13 -11.79 -14.32
CA ILE A 38 -25.27 -11.10 -13.35
C ILE A 38 -23.88 -11.75 -13.36
N GLN A 39 -23.83 -13.08 -13.37
CA GLN A 39 -22.57 -13.84 -13.47
C GLN A 39 -21.82 -13.57 -14.77
N GLU A 40 -22.51 -13.41 -15.91
CA GLU A 40 -21.86 -13.03 -17.17
C GLU A 40 -21.26 -11.61 -17.11
N ARG A 41 -21.94 -10.68 -16.41
CA ARG A 41 -21.47 -9.30 -16.24
C ARG A 41 -20.34 -9.21 -15.22
N ILE A 42 -20.38 -9.99 -14.15
CA ILE A 42 -19.30 -10.13 -13.18
C ILE A 42 -18.09 -10.76 -13.87
N GLY A 43 -18.24 -11.85 -14.62
CA GLY A 43 -17.12 -12.47 -15.35
C GLY A 43 -16.48 -11.55 -16.40
N LYS A 44 -17.27 -10.72 -17.10
CA LYS A 44 -16.72 -9.67 -17.99
C LYS A 44 -15.99 -8.57 -17.22
N LEU A 45 -16.49 -8.22 -16.04
CA LEU A 45 -15.88 -7.22 -15.17
C LEU A 45 -14.57 -7.76 -14.57
N ASP A 46 -14.56 -9.00 -14.11
CA ASP A 46 -13.38 -9.70 -13.57
C ASP A 46 -12.31 -9.88 -14.65
N GLY A 47 -12.69 -10.23 -15.89
CA GLY A 47 -11.76 -10.28 -17.02
C GLY A 47 -11.13 -8.91 -17.33
N LEU A 48 -11.93 -7.85 -17.32
CA LEU A 48 -11.44 -6.49 -17.59
C LEU A 48 -10.53 -5.96 -16.47
N PHE A 49 -10.86 -6.24 -15.21
CA PHE A 49 -9.98 -5.94 -14.08
C PHE A 49 -8.72 -6.80 -14.11
N GLY A 50 -8.84 -8.09 -14.43
CA GLY A 50 -7.73 -9.03 -14.56
C GLY A 50 -6.70 -8.57 -15.59
N ASP A 51 -7.14 -8.26 -16.81
CA ASP A 51 -6.27 -7.78 -17.89
C ASP A 51 -5.54 -6.48 -17.50
N THR A 52 -6.22 -5.59 -16.80
CA THR A 52 -5.65 -4.31 -16.34
C THR A 52 -4.58 -4.55 -15.25
N VAL A 53 -4.90 -5.40 -14.27
CA VAL A 53 -4.00 -5.74 -13.16
C VAL A 53 -2.78 -6.49 -13.69
N GLU A 54 -2.95 -7.41 -14.64
CA GLU A 54 -1.86 -8.20 -15.21
C GLU A 54 -0.87 -7.33 -16.00
N LEU A 55 -1.37 -6.37 -16.79
CA LEU A 55 -0.52 -5.38 -17.46
C LEU A 55 0.30 -4.58 -16.44
N MET A 56 -0.33 -4.10 -15.36
CA MET A 56 0.36 -3.34 -14.32
C MET A 56 1.35 -4.20 -13.55
N ALA A 57 1.00 -5.43 -13.22
CA ALA A 57 1.87 -6.39 -12.55
C ALA A 57 3.10 -6.69 -13.42
N GLY A 58 2.92 -6.87 -14.72
CA GLY A 58 4.01 -7.06 -15.67
C GLY A 58 5.01 -5.89 -15.68
N ILE A 59 4.53 -4.64 -15.52
CA ILE A 59 5.40 -3.46 -15.45
C ILE A 59 6.05 -3.32 -14.05
N LEU A 60 5.29 -3.52 -12.98
CA LEU A 60 5.76 -3.32 -11.59
C LEU A 60 6.75 -4.40 -11.15
N PHE A 61 6.49 -5.65 -11.55
CA PHE A 61 7.34 -6.81 -11.26
C PHE A 61 8.26 -7.17 -12.43
N ALA A 62 8.38 -6.28 -13.43
CA ALA A 62 9.41 -6.41 -14.45
C ALA A 62 10.79 -6.57 -13.78
N ASP A 63 11.61 -7.46 -14.33
CA ASP A 63 13.00 -7.63 -13.96
C ASP A 63 13.86 -7.23 -15.16
N PHE A 64 14.76 -6.26 -14.99
CA PHE A 64 15.70 -5.83 -16.02
C PHE A 64 16.98 -6.70 -16.05
N GLY A 65 16.87 -7.96 -15.62
CA GLY A 65 17.97 -8.92 -15.58
C GLY A 65 18.86 -8.79 -14.34
N THR A 66 18.41 -8.10 -13.30
CA THR A 66 19.14 -7.91 -12.03
C THR A 66 18.61 -8.80 -10.91
N GLY A 67 17.53 -9.56 -11.15
CA GLY A 67 16.90 -10.42 -10.15
C GLY A 67 16.08 -9.65 -9.10
N MET A 68 15.87 -8.33 -9.32
CA MET A 68 15.18 -7.44 -8.38
C MET A 68 14.01 -6.76 -9.08
N PRO A 69 12.77 -6.91 -8.58
CA PRO A 69 11.61 -6.25 -9.17
C PRO A 69 11.77 -4.73 -9.19
N VAL A 70 11.38 -4.11 -10.31
CA VAL A 70 11.48 -2.64 -10.53
C VAL A 70 10.80 -1.85 -9.41
N ILE A 71 9.63 -2.29 -8.95
CA ILE A 71 8.91 -1.62 -7.86
C ILE A 71 9.76 -1.49 -6.60
N VAL A 72 10.52 -2.54 -6.23
CA VAL A 72 11.35 -2.51 -5.02
C VAL A 72 12.49 -1.51 -5.19
N ALA A 73 13.09 -1.45 -6.40
CA ALA A 73 14.16 -0.50 -6.69
C ALA A 73 13.65 0.95 -6.62
N VAL A 74 12.51 1.24 -7.23
CA VAL A 74 11.90 2.59 -7.22
C VAL A 74 11.50 3.01 -5.81
N LEU A 75 10.90 2.12 -5.01
CA LEU A 75 10.50 2.41 -3.64
C LEU A 75 11.71 2.66 -2.72
N LEU A 76 12.77 1.86 -2.85
CA LEU A 76 14.00 2.07 -2.08
C LEU A 76 14.71 3.36 -2.47
N LEU A 77 14.88 3.62 -3.77
CA LEU A 77 15.49 4.86 -4.26
C LEU A 77 14.68 6.08 -3.83
N GLY A 78 13.35 6.03 -3.94
CA GLY A 78 12.46 7.08 -3.47
C GLY A 78 12.57 7.30 -1.96
N GLY A 79 12.56 6.22 -1.17
CA GLY A 79 12.73 6.27 0.28
C GLY A 79 14.06 6.88 0.71
N ILE A 80 15.16 6.46 0.09
CA ILE A 80 16.50 7.03 0.31
C ILE A 80 16.51 8.52 -0.06
N TYR A 81 16.00 8.87 -1.25
CA TYR A 81 15.91 10.25 -1.72
C TYR A 81 15.15 11.15 -0.75
N TYR A 82 13.93 10.76 -0.35
CA TYR A 82 13.12 11.53 0.59
C TYR A 82 13.76 11.62 1.96
N SER A 83 14.35 10.53 2.43
CA SER A 83 15.05 10.54 3.70
C SER A 83 16.10 11.66 3.68
N PHE A 84 16.96 11.72 2.64
CA PHE A 84 18.09 12.65 2.61
C PHE A 84 17.59 14.08 2.41
N TYR A 85 16.58 14.26 1.56
CA TYR A 85 15.92 15.54 1.33
C TYR A 85 15.32 16.13 2.63
N PHE A 86 14.67 15.32 3.46
CA PHE A 86 14.09 15.76 4.73
C PHE A 86 15.08 15.73 5.91
N GLY A 87 16.36 15.39 5.68
CA GLY A 87 17.39 15.40 6.73
C GLY A 87 17.07 14.49 7.93
N TRP A 88 16.54 13.29 7.66
CA TRP A 88 16.07 12.32 8.67
C TRP A 88 14.96 12.87 9.60
N LEU A 89 14.09 13.75 9.10
CA LEU A 89 12.95 14.26 9.87
C LEU A 89 12.06 13.14 10.44
N SER A 90 11.91 12.03 9.71
CA SER A 90 11.16 10.84 10.17
C SER A 90 11.64 10.28 11.50
N LEU A 91 12.94 10.42 11.83
CA LEU A 91 13.48 10.01 13.12
C LEU A 91 13.42 11.12 14.16
N ARG A 92 13.81 12.34 13.78
CA ARG A 92 13.88 13.48 14.70
C ARG A 92 12.50 13.90 15.20
N GLY A 93 11.49 13.75 14.36
CA GLY A 93 10.09 14.07 14.65
C GLY A 93 9.37 13.03 15.50
N LEU A 94 9.95 11.86 15.80
CA LEU A 94 9.27 10.80 16.55
C LEU A 94 8.80 11.27 17.93
N LYS A 95 9.66 11.98 18.68
CA LYS A 95 9.29 12.52 19.99
C LYS A 95 8.08 13.46 19.89
N HIS A 96 8.15 14.42 18.98
CA HIS A 96 7.06 15.36 18.75
C HIS A 96 5.76 14.67 18.33
N SER A 97 5.84 13.67 17.44
CA SER A 97 4.66 12.91 17.02
C SER A 97 3.99 12.17 18.17
N ILE A 98 4.77 11.60 19.12
CA ILE A 98 4.23 10.94 20.31
C ILE A 98 3.51 11.95 21.20
N ASP A 99 4.07 13.14 21.38
CA ASP A 99 3.45 14.19 22.19
C ASP A 99 2.14 14.70 21.57
N ILE A 100 2.04 14.77 20.23
CA ILE A 100 0.79 15.06 19.51
C ILE A 100 -0.25 13.97 19.76
N ILE A 101 0.12 12.69 19.60
CA ILE A 101 -0.82 11.56 19.75
C ILE A 101 -1.33 11.44 21.20
N ARG A 102 -0.53 11.88 22.18
CA ARG A 102 -0.90 11.93 23.60
C ARG A 102 -1.85 13.07 23.95
N GLY A 103 -2.12 13.98 23.01
CA GLY A 103 -2.98 15.13 23.21
C GLY A 103 -2.32 16.28 23.96
N CYS A 104 -0.98 16.32 24.06
CA CYS A 104 -0.27 17.47 24.63
C CYS A 104 -0.42 18.74 23.77
N TYR A 105 -0.87 18.58 22.52
CA TYR A 105 -1.10 19.64 21.54
C TYR A 105 -2.54 19.63 21.00
N ASP A 106 -3.48 18.90 21.63
CA ASP A 106 -4.89 18.90 21.21
C ASP A 106 -5.57 20.20 21.67
N ASP A 107 -6.08 21.00 20.74
CA ASP A 107 -6.96 22.14 21.02
C ASP A 107 -8.40 21.81 20.57
N PRO A 108 -9.43 22.01 21.41
CA PRO A 108 -10.84 21.81 21.01
C PRO A 108 -11.30 22.71 19.86
N ASP A 109 -10.61 23.81 19.57
CA ASP A 109 -10.91 24.71 18.44
C ASP A 109 -10.15 24.32 17.15
N ASP A 110 -9.30 23.28 17.18
CA ASP A 110 -8.54 22.86 16.00
C ASP A 110 -9.42 22.23 14.91
N PRO A 111 -9.20 22.58 13.63
CA PRO A 111 -10.00 22.05 12.52
C PRO A 111 -9.67 20.58 12.23
N GLY A 112 -10.59 19.68 12.57
CA GLY A 112 -10.51 18.25 12.24
C GLY A 112 -11.75 17.46 12.64
N GLU A 113 -12.07 16.39 11.89
CA GLU A 113 -13.25 15.53 12.17
C GLU A 113 -12.99 14.49 13.26
N ILE A 114 -11.73 14.15 13.49
CA ILE A 114 -11.30 13.09 14.41
C ILE A 114 -10.05 13.52 15.17
N SER A 115 -9.90 13.06 16.41
CA SER A 115 -8.70 13.30 17.21
C SER A 115 -7.46 12.66 16.58
N HIS A 116 -6.27 13.17 16.92
CA HIS A 116 -5.00 12.63 16.42
C HIS A 116 -4.82 11.14 16.74
N PHE A 117 -5.21 10.71 17.95
CA PHE A 117 -5.16 9.30 18.32
C PHE A 117 -6.12 8.43 17.47
N LYS A 118 -7.34 8.92 17.22
CA LYS A 118 -8.32 8.19 16.39
C LYS A 118 -7.89 8.10 14.93
N ALA A 119 -7.25 9.15 14.40
CA ALA A 119 -6.65 9.13 13.07
C ALA A 119 -5.51 8.10 12.98
N LEU A 120 -4.64 8.05 13.99
CA LEU A 120 -3.55 7.08 14.05
C LEU A 120 -4.07 5.64 14.11
N THR A 121 -5.03 5.34 14.99
CA THR A 121 -5.55 3.98 15.14
C THR A 121 -6.29 3.51 13.89
N SER A 122 -7.02 4.41 13.22
CA SER A 122 -7.62 4.13 11.91
C SER A 122 -6.56 3.78 10.86
N ALA A 123 -5.51 4.60 10.75
CA ALA A 123 -4.43 4.35 9.82
C ALA A 123 -3.65 3.06 10.13
N LEU A 124 -3.39 2.77 11.41
CA LEU A 124 -2.73 1.54 11.85
C LEU A 124 -3.58 0.30 11.60
N SER A 125 -4.89 0.39 11.80
CA SER A 125 -5.80 -0.72 11.51
C SER A 125 -5.82 -1.06 10.02
N ALA A 126 -5.67 -0.07 9.13
CA ALA A 126 -5.59 -0.29 7.70
C ALA A 126 -4.24 -0.90 7.26
N THR A 127 -3.17 -0.73 8.04
CA THR A 127 -1.82 -1.19 7.68
C THR A 127 -1.36 -2.41 8.47
N ILE A 128 -2.02 -2.79 9.56
CA ILE A 128 -1.67 -3.98 10.35
C ILE A 128 -2.79 -5.00 10.18
N GLY A 129 -2.50 -6.06 9.43
CA GLY A 129 -3.43 -7.18 9.22
C GLY A 129 -2.72 -8.53 9.22
N LEU A 130 -3.51 -9.61 9.26
CA LEU A 130 -3.02 -10.99 9.21
C LEU A 130 -2.10 -11.23 8.00
N GLY A 131 -2.42 -10.63 6.85
CA GLY A 131 -1.60 -10.70 5.64
C GLY A 131 -0.18 -10.15 5.81
N ASN A 132 0.02 -9.12 6.63
CA ASN A 132 1.34 -8.54 6.88
C ASN A 132 2.17 -9.41 7.83
N ILE A 133 1.52 -10.12 8.75
CA ILE A 133 2.21 -11.07 9.64
C ILE A 133 2.60 -12.34 8.86
N ALA A 134 1.68 -12.85 8.03
CA ALA A 134 1.92 -14.03 7.20
C ALA A 134 3.00 -13.80 6.15
N SER A 135 3.00 -12.64 5.47
CA SER A 135 4.01 -12.31 4.46
C SER A 135 5.41 -12.17 5.06
N VAL A 136 5.54 -11.62 6.27
CA VAL A 136 6.81 -11.57 7.02
C VAL A 136 7.30 -12.99 7.31
N ALA A 137 6.42 -13.89 7.76
CA ALA A 137 6.78 -15.29 8.03
C ALA A 137 7.27 -16.01 6.77
N VAL A 138 6.61 -15.81 5.63
CA VAL A 138 7.04 -16.35 4.34
C VAL A 138 8.39 -15.77 3.93
N ALA A 139 8.59 -14.45 4.04
CA ALA A 139 9.84 -13.78 3.68
C ALA A 139 11.02 -14.24 4.54
N MET A 140 10.81 -14.46 5.84
CA MET A 140 11.84 -15.02 6.72
C MET A 140 12.12 -16.49 6.43
N GLY A 141 11.08 -17.28 6.13
CA GLY A 141 11.20 -18.69 5.79
C GLY A 141 11.99 -18.93 4.50
N THR A 142 11.81 -18.08 3.49
CA THR A 142 12.50 -18.18 2.20
C THR A 142 13.82 -17.41 2.15
N GLY A 143 13.90 -16.24 2.81
CA GLY A 143 15.07 -15.35 2.79
C GLY A 143 16.12 -15.63 3.87
N GLY A 144 15.84 -16.54 4.81
CA GLY A 144 16.74 -16.88 5.91
C GLY A 144 16.85 -15.79 6.99
N PRO A 145 17.73 -15.97 7.99
CA PRO A 145 17.79 -15.11 9.17
C PRO A 145 18.20 -13.65 8.86
N GLY A 146 18.83 -13.40 7.71
CA GLY A 146 19.21 -12.06 7.26
C GLY A 146 18.03 -11.21 6.74
N ALA A 147 16.89 -11.82 6.41
CA ALA A 147 15.75 -11.11 5.86
C ALA A 147 15.21 -10.03 6.81
N LEU A 148 15.17 -10.33 8.12
CA LEU A 148 14.68 -9.38 9.13
C LEU A 148 15.48 -8.07 9.15
N PHE A 149 16.81 -8.17 9.02
CA PHE A 149 17.68 -6.99 8.98
C PHE A 149 17.33 -6.08 7.79
N TRP A 150 17.16 -6.67 6.60
CA TRP A 150 16.78 -5.92 5.40
C TRP A 150 15.35 -5.38 5.46
N MET A 151 14.42 -6.08 6.10
CA MET A 151 13.05 -5.59 6.32
C MET A 151 13.03 -4.36 7.22
N VAL A 152 13.79 -4.35 8.32
CA VAL A 152 13.89 -3.17 9.19
C VAL A 152 14.55 -2.00 8.44
N LEU A 153 15.60 -2.26 7.65
CA LEU A 153 16.29 -1.23 6.87
C LEU A 153 15.37 -0.61 5.80
N THR A 154 14.61 -1.43 5.07
CA THR A 154 13.68 -0.95 4.04
C THR A 154 12.49 -0.20 4.67
N ALA A 155 11.98 -0.67 5.81
CA ALA A 155 10.93 0.01 6.56
C ALA A 155 11.37 1.40 7.04
N PHE A 156 12.63 1.54 7.44
CA PHE A 156 13.22 2.83 7.81
C PHE A 156 13.14 3.85 6.67
N PHE A 157 13.58 3.47 5.47
CA PHE A 157 13.49 4.35 4.29
C PHE A 157 12.04 4.57 3.84
N GLY A 158 11.16 3.59 4.00
CA GLY A 158 9.73 3.71 3.71
C GLY A 158 9.01 4.74 4.58
N MET A 159 9.46 4.94 5.82
CA MET A 159 8.90 5.94 6.74
C MET A 159 9.01 7.36 6.19
N ALA A 160 10.11 7.69 5.50
CA ALA A 160 10.29 8.99 4.87
C ALA A 160 9.35 9.21 3.68
N SER A 161 9.17 8.19 2.83
CA SER A 161 8.18 8.24 1.73
C SER A 161 6.75 8.42 2.25
N LYS A 162 6.40 7.76 3.36
CA LYS A 162 5.08 7.93 3.98
C LYS A 162 4.91 9.34 4.54
N LEU A 163 5.93 9.88 5.20
CA LEU A 163 5.92 11.26 5.69
C LEU A 163 5.72 12.27 4.54
N ALA A 164 6.42 12.10 3.42
CA ALA A 164 6.30 12.96 2.26
C ALA A 164 4.86 12.96 1.70
N SER A 165 4.29 11.77 1.50
CA SER A 165 2.92 11.62 0.96
C SER A 165 1.84 12.13 1.92
N CYS A 166 1.97 11.89 3.23
CA CYS A 166 1.02 12.42 4.22
C CYS A 166 1.09 13.94 4.31
N THR A 167 2.29 14.53 4.27
CA THR A 167 2.46 15.99 4.24
C THR A 167 1.78 16.59 3.00
N LEU A 168 1.98 15.99 1.82
CA LEU A 168 1.30 16.41 0.59
C LEU A 168 -0.22 16.28 0.69
N ALA A 169 -0.72 15.20 1.30
CA ALA A 169 -2.14 14.99 1.50
C ALA A 169 -2.78 16.06 2.40
N VAL A 170 -2.08 16.54 3.42
CA VAL A 170 -2.55 17.65 4.28
C VAL A 170 -2.48 19.00 3.55
N MET A 171 -1.40 19.25 2.80
CA MET A 171 -1.20 20.50 2.04
C MET A 171 -2.24 20.70 0.93
N TYR A 172 -2.68 19.62 0.28
CA TYR A 172 -3.63 19.66 -0.86
C TYR A 172 -5.03 19.14 -0.50
N ARG A 173 -5.35 18.98 0.79
CA ARG A 173 -6.69 18.55 1.24
C ARG A 173 -7.78 19.53 0.80
N GLU A 174 -8.95 19.01 0.50
CA GLU A 174 -10.15 19.79 0.23
C GLU A 174 -11.05 19.82 1.45
N ILE A 175 -11.52 21.01 1.79
CA ILE A 175 -12.51 21.21 2.84
C ILE A 175 -13.82 21.48 2.13
N HIS A 176 -14.76 20.56 2.25
CA HIS A 176 -16.08 20.66 1.66
C HIS A 176 -16.92 21.70 2.42
N PRO A 177 -17.95 22.29 1.77
CA PRO A 177 -18.88 23.22 2.44
C PRO A 177 -19.56 22.62 3.67
N ASP A 178 -19.73 21.30 3.70
CA ASP A 178 -20.31 20.54 4.81
C ASP A 178 -19.33 20.30 5.99
N GLY A 179 -18.13 20.89 5.94
CA GLY A 179 -17.09 20.73 6.97
C GLY A 179 -16.29 19.43 6.86
N ARG A 180 -16.60 18.56 5.89
CA ARG A 180 -15.85 17.33 5.63
C ARG A 180 -14.49 17.62 5.00
N VAL A 181 -13.47 16.84 5.35
CA VAL A 181 -12.11 16.96 4.83
C VAL A 181 -11.77 15.75 3.98
N SER A 182 -11.49 15.97 2.70
CA SER A 182 -11.04 14.91 1.80
C SER A 182 -9.60 15.17 1.35
N GLY A 183 -8.75 14.16 1.52
CA GLY A 183 -7.34 14.23 1.17
C GLY A 183 -6.84 12.87 0.70
N GLY A 184 -5.66 12.87 0.07
CA GLY A 184 -5.04 11.63 -0.42
C GLY A 184 -4.34 11.81 -1.77
N PRO A 185 -3.83 10.71 -2.33
CA PRO A 185 -3.03 10.74 -3.55
C PRO A 185 -3.75 11.33 -4.75
N MET A 186 -5.02 11.02 -4.93
CA MET A 186 -5.84 11.61 -5.99
C MET A 186 -5.87 13.15 -5.93
N TYR A 187 -5.98 13.73 -4.72
CA TYR A 187 -6.05 15.18 -4.55
C TYR A 187 -4.70 15.88 -4.79
N TYR A 188 -3.60 15.36 -4.24
CA TYR A 188 -2.30 15.99 -4.46
C TYR A 188 -1.74 15.73 -5.87
N LEU A 189 -2.14 14.65 -6.54
CA LEU A 189 -1.79 14.41 -7.95
C LEU A 189 -2.52 15.40 -8.86
N GLU A 190 -3.81 15.64 -8.64
CA GLU A 190 -4.53 16.62 -9.44
C GLU A 190 -4.06 18.07 -9.13
N LYS A 191 -4.07 18.46 -7.85
CA LYS A 191 -3.81 19.84 -7.43
C LYS A 191 -2.31 20.17 -7.43
N GLY A 192 -1.46 19.26 -6.96
CA GLY A 192 -0.02 19.48 -6.88
C GLY A 192 0.67 19.48 -8.25
N LEU A 193 0.27 18.59 -9.15
CA LEU A 193 0.77 18.58 -10.53
C LEU A 193 0.12 19.66 -11.38
N GLY A 194 -1.15 19.99 -11.11
CA GLY A 194 -1.84 21.16 -11.67
C GLY A 194 -1.13 22.48 -11.34
N ALA A 195 -0.68 22.66 -10.09
CA ALA A 195 0.08 23.85 -9.68
C ALA A 195 1.44 23.98 -10.39
N LYS A 196 2.02 22.88 -10.88
CA LYS A 196 3.26 22.85 -11.68
C LYS A 196 3.03 23.01 -13.19
N GLY A 197 1.80 23.29 -13.63
CA GLY A 197 1.46 23.45 -15.05
C GLY A 197 1.18 22.15 -15.80
N LEU A 198 1.20 20.98 -15.13
CA LEU A 198 0.95 19.66 -15.72
C LEU A 198 -0.46 19.15 -15.39
N ARG A 199 -1.46 20.04 -15.51
CA ARG A 199 -2.86 19.76 -15.19
C ARG A 199 -3.47 18.53 -15.91
N PRO A 200 -3.24 18.29 -17.21
CA PRO A 200 -3.82 17.11 -17.86
C PRO A 200 -3.22 15.80 -17.31
N LEU A 201 -1.90 15.78 -17.07
CA LEU A 201 -1.22 14.60 -16.53
C LEU A 201 -1.63 14.33 -15.08
N GLY A 202 -1.75 15.37 -14.24
CA GLY A 202 -2.23 15.24 -12.87
C GLY A 202 -3.65 14.67 -12.78
N ARG A 203 -4.54 15.11 -13.68
CA ARG A 203 -5.91 14.59 -13.75
C ARG A 203 -5.97 13.13 -14.22
N THR A 204 -5.19 12.76 -15.23
CA THR A 204 -5.12 11.36 -15.70
C THR A 204 -4.58 10.43 -14.60
N LEU A 205 -3.50 10.82 -13.91
CA LEU A 205 -2.96 10.02 -12.80
C LEU A 205 -3.92 9.93 -11.62
N ALA A 206 -4.63 11.01 -11.29
CA ALA A 206 -5.61 11.01 -10.21
C ALA A 206 -6.79 10.08 -10.50
N VAL A 207 -7.31 10.09 -11.73
CA VAL A 207 -8.41 9.18 -12.15
C VAL A 207 -7.94 7.73 -12.16
N LEU A 208 -6.73 7.46 -12.68
CA LEU A 208 -6.15 6.12 -12.65
C LEU A 208 -6.01 5.61 -11.20
N PHE A 209 -5.52 6.45 -10.29
CA PHE A 209 -5.37 6.09 -8.88
C PHE A 209 -6.73 5.94 -8.16
N ALA A 210 -7.77 6.66 -8.57
CA ALA A 210 -9.09 6.58 -7.95
C ALA A 210 -9.90 5.35 -8.39
N LEU A 211 -9.61 4.81 -9.57
CA LEU A 211 -10.29 3.62 -10.12
C LEU A 211 -9.66 2.30 -9.65
N LEU A 212 -8.45 2.36 -9.08
CA LEU A 212 -7.60 1.21 -8.77
C LEU A 212 -7.47 1.04 -7.25
#